data_AF-A0A7S1MC80-F1
#
_entry.id   AF-A0A7S1MC80-F1
#
_cell.length_a   1.000
_cell.length_b   1.000
_cell.length_c   1.000
_cell.angle_alpha   90.00
_cell.angle_beta   90.00
_cell.angle_gamma   90.00
#
_symmetry.space_group_name_H-M   'P 1'
#
loop_
_entity.id
_entity.type
_entity.pdbx_description
1 polymer ?
#
loop_
_entity_poly.entity_id
_entity_poly.type
_entity_poly.pdbx_seq_one_letter_code
_entity_poly.pdbx_strand_id
1 'polypeptide(L)'
;EDPPEEPPWLPPSGSGSWEWGEIYVWGGVTFTPGPSPNTAREEEERLQQELAEMVKQTARVPVTVEAGSGVENVGGTEGVVVLRQRVLRAVSEQYPIAWRGGYFAGKPVSPSSTTVRFTRLVEVLGISGEDAAELVERDSTPLLVEPEGVASAFQELSKVASRDKALELVRCHPGLLVGGVRSLKEGSGLVTATLVDLLFAGRLLKVLEDGSRDNMGKLAEIELYARVAALFKPVMDLLQRRAQALQPLQMITMILLPPVVALACVHTLRRMGVVPMLWDSDLMAWDMSLAMWLMWFASGAVELGPWALSLGSGFLGISSWLLNFGCWLVKNWHVGDEAATKAVTTLSLSSYLFSVTAWVMGGMTTVEPAQ
;
A
#
# COMPACT_ATOMS: atom_id res chain seq x y z
N GLU A 1 -59.49 14.22 30.09
CA GLU A 1 -58.37 15.07 29.66
C GLU A 1 -57.55 14.23 28.71
N ASP A 2 -57.71 14.47 27.41
CA ASP A 2 -56.94 13.75 26.39
C ASP A 2 -55.51 14.31 26.37
N PRO A 3 -54.48 13.44 26.22
CA PRO A 3 -53.10 13.91 26.17
C PRO A 3 -52.88 14.73 24.88
N PRO A 4 -52.00 15.75 24.93
CA PRO A 4 -51.78 16.63 23.79
C PRO A 4 -51.20 15.85 22.60
N GLU A 5 -51.78 16.06 21.42
CA GLU A 5 -51.24 15.56 20.15
C GLU A 5 -49.83 16.13 19.92
N GLU A 6 -48.85 15.25 19.71
CA GLU A 6 -47.50 15.66 19.35
C GLU A 6 -47.45 16.25 17.94
N PRO A 7 -46.66 17.30 17.70
CA PRO A 7 -46.62 17.98 16.41
C PRO A 7 -46.00 17.10 15.30
N PRO A 8 -46.52 17.15 14.06
CA PRO A 8 -46.29 16.17 12.99
C PRO A 8 -44.89 16.18 12.34
N TRP A 9 -43.92 16.92 12.90
CA TRP A 9 -42.55 17.02 12.37
C TRP A 9 -41.49 16.41 13.28
N LEU A 10 -41.86 15.80 14.39
CA LEU A 10 -40.93 15.02 15.21
C LEU A 10 -40.81 13.61 14.65
N PRO A 11 -39.61 13.13 14.28
CA PRO A 11 -39.43 11.75 13.85
C PRO A 11 -39.72 10.80 15.02
N PRO A 12 -40.26 9.60 14.75
CA PRO A 12 -40.70 8.67 15.79
C PRO A 12 -39.54 8.33 16.73
N SER A 13 -39.83 8.43 18.03
CA SER A 13 -38.98 8.09 19.17
C SER A 13 -38.74 6.58 19.21
N GLY A 14 -37.91 6.09 18.29
CA GLY A 14 -37.52 4.70 18.14
C GLY A 14 -36.40 4.46 17.13
N SER A 15 -35.70 5.51 16.68
CA SER A 15 -34.56 5.39 15.77
C SER A 15 -33.26 5.46 16.55
N GLY A 16 -32.41 4.44 16.38
CA GLY A 16 -31.06 4.40 16.94
C GLY A 16 -30.28 5.65 16.53
N SER A 17 -29.36 6.06 17.40
CA SER A 17 -28.46 7.19 17.20
C SER A 17 -27.71 7.06 15.87
N TRP A 18 -28.11 7.85 14.86
CA TRP A 18 -27.30 8.14 13.69
C TRP A 18 -26.52 9.41 14.00
N GLU A 19 -25.23 9.27 14.29
CA GLU A 19 -24.33 10.42 14.34
C GLU A 19 -23.93 10.80 12.92
N TRP A 20 -24.26 12.03 12.52
CA TRP A 20 -23.73 12.66 11.32
C TRP A 20 -22.31 13.15 11.60
N GLY A 21 -21.35 12.70 10.78
CA GLY A 21 -19.99 13.24 10.72
C GLY A 21 -19.68 13.72 9.30
N GLU A 22 -19.17 14.94 9.20
CA GLU A 22 -19.03 15.76 7.99
C GLU A 22 -18.12 15.18 6.87
N ILE A 23 -18.45 15.54 5.63
CA ILE A 23 -17.71 15.22 4.40
C ILE A 23 -16.64 16.28 4.15
N TYR A 24 -15.39 15.85 3.97
CA TYR A 24 -14.36 16.63 3.26
C TYR A 24 -13.76 15.79 2.12
N VAL A 25 -13.86 16.32 0.89
CA VAL A 25 -13.35 15.71 -0.33
C VAL A 25 -11.91 16.15 -0.58
N TRP A 26 -11.11 15.21 -1.11
CA TRP A 26 -9.71 15.26 -1.57
C TRP A 26 -8.65 14.74 -0.58
N GLY A 27 -8.30 13.46 -0.73
CA GLY A 27 -6.99 12.90 -0.36
C GLY A 27 -6.91 11.97 0.87
N GLY A 28 -7.99 11.78 1.62
CA GLY A 28 -8.01 10.94 2.83
C GLY A 28 -8.30 9.46 2.55
N VAL A 29 -7.68 8.57 3.34
CA VAL A 29 -8.16 7.18 3.50
C VAL A 29 -9.56 7.27 4.08
N THR A 30 -10.59 7.07 3.26
CA THR A 30 -11.97 6.98 3.74
C THR A 30 -12.15 5.64 4.44
N PHE A 31 -12.27 5.68 5.76
CA PHE A 31 -12.93 4.62 6.50
C PHE A 31 -14.40 4.67 6.10
N THR A 32 -14.81 3.75 5.23
CA THR A 32 -16.23 3.50 4.98
C THR A 32 -16.80 2.94 6.29
N PRO A 33 -17.85 3.54 6.87
CA PRO A 33 -18.52 2.93 8.03
C PRO A 33 -18.92 1.51 7.65
N GLY A 34 -18.58 0.56 8.51
CA GLY A 34 -18.94 -0.83 8.31
C GLY A 34 -20.46 -1.00 8.17
N PRO A 35 -20.92 -2.10 7.57
CA PRO A 35 -22.34 -2.42 7.54
C PRO A 35 -22.93 -2.41 8.97
N SER A 36 -24.23 -2.15 9.10
CA SER A 36 -24.92 -2.11 10.39
C SER A 36 -24.54 -3.32 11.26
N PRO A 37 -24.35 -3.15 12.58
CA PRO A 37 -24.00 -4.26 13.47
C PRO A 37 -24.94 -5.48 13.35
N ASN A 38 -26.18 -5.29 12.88
CA ASN A 38 -27.11 -6.38 12.63
C ASN A 38 -26.70 -7.26 11.43
N THR A 39 -26.28 -6.68 10.32
CA THR A 39 -25.83 -7.44 9.13
C THR A 39 -24.50 -8.14 9.37
N ALA A 40 -23.63 -7.54 10.19
CA ALA A 40 -22.38 -8.15 10.62
C ALA A 40 -22.60 -9.49 11.33
N ARG A 41 -23.58 -9.48 12.24
CA ARG A 41 -23.92 -10.64 13.07
C ARG A 41 -24.58 -11.74 12.26
N GLU A 42 -25.51 -11.40 11.37
CA GLU A 42 -26.15 -12.36 10.47
C GLU A 42 -25.12 -13.05 9.55
N GLU A 43 -24.14 -12.30 9.04
CA GLU A 43 -23.06 -12.84 8.22
C GLU A 43 -22.12 -13.74 9.03
N GLU A 44 -21.80 -13.37 10.27
CA GLU A 44 -21.03 -14.22 11.17
C GLU A 44 -21.75 -15.53 11.52
N GLU A 45 -23.04 -15.47 11.85
CA GLU A 45 -23.87 -16.65 12.12
C GLU A 45 -23.92 -17.58 10.89
N ARG A 46 -24.07 -17.03 9.69
CA ARG A 46 -24.01 -17.78 8.42
C ARG A 46 -22.65 -18.46 8.22
N LEU A 47 -21.55 -17.76 8.44
CA LEU A 47 -20.20 -18.31 8.29
C LEU A 47 -19.88 -19.39 9.34
N GLN A 48 -20.36 -19.23 10.57
CA GLN A 48 -20.25 -20.27 11.60
C GLN A 48 -21.03 -21.53 11.21
N GLN A 49 -22.22 -21.36 10.64
CA GLN A 49 -23.02 -22.48 10.13
C GLN A 49 -22.30 -23.19 8.96
N GLU A 50 -21.74 -22.44 8.00
CA GLU A 50 -20.96 -23.01 6.90
C GLU A 50 -19.72 -23.76 7.42
N LEU A 51 -18.98 -23.19 8.38
CA LEU A 51 -17.85 -23.86 9.01
C LEU A 51 -18.27 -25.18 9.68
N ALA A 52 -19.40 -25.17 10.40
CA ALA A 52 -19.93 -26.37 11.03
C ALA A 52 -20.34 -27.44 10.00
N GLU A 53 -20.88 -27.05 8.85
CA GLU A 53 -21.18 -27.96 7.75
C GLU A 53 -19.92 -28.51 7.09
N MET A 54 -18.89 -27.69 6.84
CA MET A 54 -17.61 -28.16 6.30
C MET A 54 -16.96 -29.16 7.25
N VAL A 55 -16.91 -28.88 8.56
CA VAL A 55 -16.35 -29.82 9.56
C VAL A 55 -17.11 -31.14 9.54
N LYS A 56 -18.44 -31.11 9.40
CA LYS A 56 -19.25 -32.33 9.26
C LYS A 56 -18.97 -33.08 7.96
N GLN A 57 -18.73 -32.39 6.84
CA GLN A 57 -18.37 -33.01 5.56
C GLN A 57 -16.97 -33.63 5.62
N THR A 58 -15.99 -32.93 6.17
CA THR A 58 -14.62 -33.45 6.35
C THR A 58 -14.60 -34.69 7.26
N ALA A 59 -15.44 -34.73 8.29
CA ALA A 59 -15.59 -35.91 9.15
C ALA A 59 -16.26 -37.11 8.45
N ARG A 60 -16.90 -36.91 7.29
CA ARG A 60 -17.66 -37.93 6.56
C ARG A 60 -16.96 -38.47 5.31
N VAL A 61 -15.82 -37.91 4.90
CA VAL A 61 -15.03 -38.49 3.81
C VAL A 61 -14.06 -39.50 4.43
N PRO A 62 -14.37 -40.83 4.41
CA PRO A 62 -13.35 -41.82 4.70
C PRO A 62 -12.29 -41.66 3.62
N VAL A 63 -11.14 -41.09 3.98
CA VAL A 63 -9.98 -40.99 3.10
C VAL A 63 -9.55 -42.41 2.79
N THR A 64 -10.06 -42.95 1.69
CA THR A 64 -9.62 -44.21 1.12
C THR A 64 -8.31 -43.90 0.42
N VAL A 65 -7.23 -43.92 1.21
CA VAL A 65 -5.87 -43.81 0.70
C VAL A 65 -5.61 -45.10 -0.08
N GLU A 66 -5.68 -45.04 -1.41
CA GLU A 66 -5.11 -46.08 -2.24
C GLU A 66 -3.63 -46.20 -1.87
N ALA A 67 -3.24 -47.42 -1.47
CA ALA A 67 -1.92 -47.76 -0.96
C ALA A 67 -0.86 -47.59 -2.06
N GLY A 68 -0.45 -46.36 -2.30
CA GLY A 68 0.61 -45.96 -3.22
C GLY A 68 1.57 -45.02 -2.53
N SER A 69 2.56 -45.59 -1.83
CA SER A 69 3.86 -44.98 -1.56
C SER A 69 3.86 -43.58 -0.87
N GLY A 70 3.87 -43.60 0.47
CA GLY A 70 4.75 -42.69 1.22
C GLY A 70 4.20 -41.33 1.66
N VAL A 71 2.89 -41.10 1.66
CA VAL A 71 2.32 -39.93 2.35
C VAL A 71 2.03 -40.30 3.80
N GLU A 72 2.92 -39.91 4.71
CA GLU A 72 2.67 -39.98 6.14
C GLU A 72 1.36 -39.24 6.45
N ASN A 73 0.44 -39.96 7.09
CA ASN A 73 -0.84 -39.45 7.55
C ASN A 73 -0.60 -38.47 8.72
N VAL A 74 -0.21 -37.23 8.44
CA VAL A 74 -0.14 -36.12 9.41
C VAL A 74 -1.56 -35.60 9.75
N GLY A 75 -2.57 -36.47 9.65
CA GLY A 75 -3.99 -36.16 9.84
C GLY A 75 -4.44 -36.10 11.30
N GLY A 76 -3.57 -35.65 12.19
CA GLY A 76 -3.97 -35.33 13.56
C GLY A 76 -4.79 -34.05 13.58
N THR A 77 -5.85 -34.01 14.38
CA THR A 77 -6.58 -32.77 14.71
C THR A 77 -5.63 -31.66 15.17
N GLU A 78 -4.51 -32.03 15.77
CA GLU A 78 -3.42 -31.15 16.17
C GLU A 78 -2.77 -30.39 15.00
N GLY A 79 -2.52 -31.05 13.86
CA GLY A 79 -1.95 -30.41 12.67
C GLY A 79 -2.86 -29.32 12.09
N VAL A 80 -4.17 -29.59 12.06
CA VAL A 80 -5.18 -28.62 11.61
C VAL A 80 -5.23 -27.38 12.52
N VAL A 81 -5.08 -27.58 13.83
CA VAL A 81 -5.06 -26.47 14.80
C VAL A 81 -3.82 -25.60 14.63
N VAL A 82 -2.64 -26.21 14.46
CA VAL A 82 -1.38 -25.47 14.24
C VAL A 82 -1.44 -24.66 12.95
N LEU A 83 -1.91 -25.27 11.86
CA LEU A 83 -2.03 -24.61 10.56
C LEU A 83 -2.99 -23.42 10.63
N ARG A 84 -4.15 -23.61 11.28
CA ARG A 84 -5.12 -22.54 11.50
C ARG A 84 -4.51 -21.39 12.29
N GLN A 85 -3.79 -21.66 13.38
CA GLN A 85 -3.16 -20.61 14.18
C GLN A 85 -2.12 -19.82 13.40
N ARG A 86 -1.34 -20.47 12.53
CA ARG A 86 -0.36 -19.81 11.65
C ARG A 86 -1.04 -18.85 10.67
N VAL A 87 -2.09 -19.32 9.98
CA VAL A 87 -2.89 -18.50 9.04
C VAL A 87 -3.50 -17.29 9.73
N LEU A 88 -4.13 -17.48 10.90
CA LEU A 88 -4.72 -16.37 11.66
C LEU A 88 -3.66 -15.36 12.12
N ARG A 89 -2.50 -15.84 12.58
CA ARG A 89 -1.38 -14.99 12.95
C ARG A 89 -0.92 -14.15 11.76
N ALA A 90 -0.67 -14.77 10.60
CA ALA A 90 -0.24 -14.08 9.39
C ALA A 90 -1.21 -12.95 8.98
N VAL A 91 -2.52 -13.21 8.97
CA VAL A 91 -3.53 -12.19 8.67
C VAL A 91 -3.49 -11.05 9.68
N SER A 92 -3.42 -11.36 10.98
CA SER A 92 -3.40 -10.35 12.04
C SER A 92 -2.15 -9.46 12.02
N GLU A 93 -1.00 -10.01 11.64
CA GLU A 93 0.28 -9.30 11.58
C GLU A 93 0.44 -8.47 10.30
N GLN A 94 -0.11 -8.94 9.18
CA GLN A 94 -0.08 -8.22 7.91
C GLN A 94 -1.16 -7.13 7.86
N TYR A 95 -2.35 -7.37 8.41
CA TYR A 95 -3.51 -6.47 8.35
C TYR A 95 -4.09 -6.13 9.74
N PRO A 96 -3.31 -5.52 10.65
CA PRO A 96 -3.71 -5.30 12.04
C PRO A 96 -4.92 -4.36 12.20
N ILE A 97 -5.14 -3.44 11.25
CA ILE A 97 -6.29 -2.52 11.27
C ILE A 97 -7.56 -3.29 10.90
N ALA A 98 -7.52 -4.07 9.83
CA ALA A 98 -8.67 -4.86 9.40
C ALA A 98 -9.03 -5.95 10.42
N TRP A 99 -8.02 -6.60 10.98
CA TRP A 99 -8.19 -7.63 11.99
C TRP A 99 -8.84 -7.09 13.27
N ARG A 100 -8.43 -5.91 13.75
CA ARG A 100 -9.03 -5.27 14.93
C ARG A 100 -10.39 -4.64 14.64
N GLY A 101 -10.54 -4.04 13.45
CA GLY A 101 -11.77 -3.38 13.04
C GLY A 101 -12.87 -4.36 12.61
N GLY A 102 -12.52 -5.62 12.35
CA GLY A 102 -13.45 -6.64 11.88
C GLY A 102 -13.81 -6.53 10.40
N TYR A 103 -13.21 -5.60 9.64
CA TYR A 103 -13.54 -5.35 8.23
C TYR A 103 -12.33 -4.95 7.39
N PHE A 104 -12.34 -5.34 6.12
CA PHE A 104 -11.44 -4.88 5.06
C PHE A 104 -12.24 -4.54 3.81
N ALA A 105 -12.20 -3.28 3.37
CA ALA A 105 -12.96 -2.80 2.20
C ALA A 105 -14.45 -3.21 2.23
N GLY A 106 -15.09 -3.03 3.38
CA GLY A 106 -16.50 -3.39 3.59
C GLY A 106 -16.78 -4.89 3.78
N LYS A 107 -15.77 -5.76 3.69
CA LYS A 107 -15.89 -7.20 3.89
C LYS A 107 -15.50 -7.62 5.31
N PRO A 108 -16.23 -8.52 5.97
CA PRO A 108 -15.88 -8.93 7.32
C PRO A 108 -14.57 -9.72 7.35
N VAL A 109 -13.77 -9.45 8.38
CA VAL A 109 -12.52 -10.13 8.69
C VAL A 109 -12.60 -10.60 10.13
N SER A 110 -12.76 -11.91 10.31
CA SER A 110 -12.83 -12.55 11.62
C SER A 110 -12.08 -13.89 11.59
N PRO A 111 -11.77 -14.49 12.74
CA PRO A 111 -11.17 -15.83 12.78
C PRO A 111 -11.98 -16.89 12.05
N SER A 112 -13.32 -16.83 12.10
CA SER A 112 -14.21 -17.75 11.41
C SER A 112 -14.17 -17.54 9.90
N SER A 113 -14.36 -16.29 9.43
CA SER A 113 -14.34 -15.97 7.99
C SER A 113 -13.00 -16.32 7.35
N THR A 114 -11.90 -16.02 8.04
CA THR A 114 -10.53 -16.34 7.60
C THR A 114 -10.32 -17.85 7.46
N THR A 115 -10.84 -18.65 8.39
CA THR A 115 -10.71 -20.11 8.36
C THR A 115 -11.49 -20.71 7.18
N VAL A 116 -12.70 -20.22 6.91
CA VAL A 116 -13.52 -20.64 5.77
C VAL A 116 -12.82 -20.27 4.46
N ARG A 117 -12.39 -19.02 4.32
CA ARG A 117 -11.68 -18.54 3.11
C ARG A 117 -10.38 -19.27 2.86
N PHE A 118 -9.63 -19.62 3.91
CA PHE A 118 -8.43 -20.42 3.78
C PHE A 118 -8.72 -21.83 3.25
N THR A 119 -9.77 -22.48 3.75
CA THR A 119 -10.20 -23.80 3.26
C THR A 119 -10.57 -23.73 1.77
N ARG A 120 -11.32 -22.70 1.38
CA ARG A 120 -11.66 -22.45 -0.03
C ARG A 120 -10.43 -22.15 -0.89
N LEU A 121 -9.45 -21.43 -0.37
CA LEU A 121 -8.21 -21.15 -1.09
C LEU A 121 -7.45 -22.45 -1.42
N VAL A 122 -7.36 -23.37 -0.45
CA VAL A 122 -6.76 -24.72 -0.65
C VAL A 122 -7.50 -25.48 -1.75
N GLU A 123 -8.84 -25.50 -1.71
CA GLU A 123 -9.68 -26.15 -2.72
C GLU A 123 -9.49 -25.55 -4.13
N VAL A 124 -9.53 -24.23 -4.24
CA VAL A 124 -9.41 -23.50 -5.52
C VAL A 124 -8.05 -23.76 -6.17
N LEU A 125 -6.97 -23.62 -5.39
CA LEU A 125 -5.61 -23.79 -5.89
C LEU A 125 -5.25 -25.27 -6.08
N GLY A 126 -5.97 -26.19 -5.41
CA GLY A 126 -5.68 -27.63 -5.47
C GLY A 126 -4.26 -27.95 -4.98
N ILE A 127 -3.83 -27.28 -3.91
CA ILE A 127 -2.51 -27.45 -3.29
C ILE A 127 -2.69 -28.00 -1.86
N SER A 128 -1.58 -28.38 -1.22
CA SER A 128 -1.62 -28.82 0.18
C SER A 128 -2.01 -27.66 1.12
N GLY A 129 -2.55 -27.99 2.31
CA GLY A 129 -2.80 -26.97 3.33
C GLY A 129 -1.51 -26.25 3.77
N GLU A 130 -0.38 -26.95 3.78
CA GLU A 130 0.92 -26.39 4.14
C GLU A 130 1.41 -25.39 3.08
N ASP A 131 1.38 -25.76 1.80
CA ASP A 131 1.70 -24.86 0.68
C ASP A 131 0.82 -23.60 0.71
N ALA A 132 -0.48 -23.77 0.99
CA ALA A 132 -1.39 -22.63 1.09
C ALA A 132 -1.08 -21.75 2.31
N ALA A 133 -0.67 -22.34 3.43
CA ALA A 133 -0.25 -21.58 4.61
C ALA A 133 1.01 -20.76 4.32
N GLU A 134 2.00 -21.33 3.62
CA GLU A 134 3.20 -20.60 3.17
C GLU A 134 2.84 -19.42 2.24
N LEU A 135 1.89 -19.61 1.32
CA LEU A 135 1.39 -18.53 0.47
C LEU A 135 0.80 -17.38 1.31
N VAL A 136 -0.02 -17.72 2.31
CA VAL A 136 -0.67 -16.74 3.19
C VAL A 136 0.33 -16.03 4.09
N GLU A 137 1.34 -16.74 4.60
CA GLU A 137 2.43 -16.16 5.39
C GLU A 137 3.22 -15.12 4.57
N ARG A 138 3.36 -15.34 3.26
CA ARG A 138 3.96 -14.36 2.34
C ARG A 138 3.02 -13.19 2.02
N ASP A 139 1.76 -13.48 1.74
CA ASP A 139 0.75 -12.48 1.41
C ASP A 139 -0.65 -13.01 1.68
N SER A 140 -1.27 -12.49 2.73
CA SER A 140 -2.60 -12.89 3.20
C SER A 140 -3.74 -12.11 2.55
N THR A 141 -3.47 -11.23 1.58
CA THR A 141 -4.51 -10.46 0.85
C THR A 141 -5.62 -11.36 0.28
N PRO A 142 -5.36 -12.55 -0.28
CA PRO A 142 -6.42 -13.42 -0.81
C PRO A 142 -7.47 -13.85 0.23
N LEU A 143 -7.15 -13.79 1.53
CA LEU A 143 -8.10 -14.13 2.60
C LEU A 143 -8.98 -12.93 3.03
N LEU A 144 -8.69 -11.73 2.52
CA LEU A 144 -9.45 -10.51 2.82
C LEU A 144 -10.62 -10.28 1.85
N VAL A 145 -10.74 -11.14 0.85
CA VAL A 145 -11.73 -11.04 -0.22
C VAL A 145 -12.58 -12.30 -0.30
N GLU A 146 -13.67 -12.23 -1.04
CA GLU A 146 -14.55 -13.38 -1.21
C GLU A 146 -13.88 -14.50 -2.02
N PRO A 147 -14.08 -15.77 -1.62
CA PRO A 147 -13.42 -16.91 -2.24
C PRO A 147 -13.83 -17.09 -3.71
N GLU A 148 -15.03 -16.67 -4.12
CA GLU A 148 -15.49 -16.73 -5.51
C GLU A 148 -14.65 -15.82 -6.41
N GLY A 149 -14.25 -14.66 -5.90
CA GLY A 149 -13.40 -13.72 -6.63
C GLY A 149 -11.98 -14.29 -6.84
N VAL A 150 -11.45 -14.95 -5.82
CA VAL A 150 -10.18 -15.68 -5.87
C VAL A 150 -10.25 -16.83 -6.88
N ALA A 151 -11.32 -17.62 -6.84
CA ALA A 151 -11.56 -18.73 -7.76
C ALA A 151 -11.64 -18.27 -9.22
N SER A 152 -12.41 -17.20 -9.47
CA SER A 152 -12.55 -16.60 -10.80
C SER A 152 -11.21 -16.08 -11.32
N ALA A 153 -10.46 -15.33 -10.50
CA ALA A 153 -9.15 -14.81 -10.88
C ALA A 153 -8.16 -15.93 -11.23
N PHE A 154 -8.12 -17.00 -10.43
CA PHE A 154 -7.26 -18.14 -10.68
C PHE A 154 -7.66 -18.92 -11.94
N GLN A 155 -8.97 -19.07 -12.19
CA GLN A 155 -9.49 -19.71 -13.39
C GLN A 155 -9.13 -18.92 -14.65
N GLU A 156 -9.30 -17.59 -14.64
CA GLU A 156 -8.91 -16.74 -15.77
C GLU A 156 -7.39 -16.79 -16.02
N LEU A 157 -6.59 -16.77 -14.95
CA LEU A 157 -5.14 -16.93 -15.07
C LEU A 157 -4.77 -18.29 -15.68
N SER A 158 -5.48 -19.35 -15.31
CA SER A 158 -5.30 -20.72 -15.83
C SER A 158 -5.86 -20.94 -17.25
N LYS A 159 -6.59 -19.97 -17.82
CA LYS A 159 -6.97 -19.98 -19.25
C LYS A 159 -5.86 -19.39 -20.12
N VAL A 160 -5.18 -18.37 -19.62
CA VAL A 160 -4.09 -17.68 -20.33
C VAL A 160 -2.76 -18.43 -20.15
N ALA A 161 -2.52 -18.94 -18.95
CA ALA A 161 -1.37 -19.78 -18.61
C ALA A 161 -1.83 -21.23 -18.37
N SER A 162 -0.93 -22.22 -18.39
CA SER A 162 -1.26 -23.55 -17.85
C SER A 162 -1.54 -23.45 -16.35
N ARG A 163 -2.29 -24.40 -15.77
CA ARG A 163 -2.57 -24.44 -14.32
C ARG A 163 -1.29 -24.38 -13.48
N ASP A 164 -0.27 -25.16 -13.86
CA ASP A 164 1.02 -25.18 -13.15
C ASP A 164 1.73 -23.82 -13.20
N LYS A 165 1.68 -23.15 -14.36
CA LYS A 165 2.25 -21.83 -14.52
C LYS A 165 1.46 -20.77 -13.75
N ALA A 166 0.13 -20.88 -13.72
CA ALA A 166 -0.71 -20.02 -12.89
C ALA A 166 -0.36 -20.17 -11.40
N LEU A 167 -0.14 -21.41 -10.91
CA LEU A 167 0.33 -21.66 -9.54
C LEU A 167 1.72 -21.07 -9.28
N GLU A 168 2.65 -21.16 -10.23
CA GLU A 168 3.97 -20.53 -10.13
C GLU A 168 3.85 -19.01 -9.96
N LEU A 169 2.99 -18.35 -10.74
CA LEU A 169 2.73 -16.92 -10.64
C LEU A 169 2.11 -16.52 -9.29
N VAL A 170 1.13 -17.30 -8.82
CA VAL A 170 0.51 -17.10 -7.50
C VAL A 170 1.54 -17.29 -6.38
N ARG A 171 2.42 -18.30 -6.49
CA ARG A 171 3.55 -18.48 -5.56
C ARG A 171 4.50 -17.30 -5.55
N CYS A 172 4.71 -16.64 -6.70
CA CYS A 172 5.47 -15.39 -6.76
C CYS A 172 4.76 -14.22 -6.09
N HIS A 173 3.46 -14.05 -6.31
CA HIS A 173 2.68 -12.97 -5.69
C HIS A 173 1.20 -13.37 -5.49
N PRO A 174 0.81 -13.78 -4.27
CA PRO A 174 -0.57 -14.22 -3.99
C PRO A 174 -1.62 -13.12 -4.22
N GLY A 175 -1.25 -11.84 -4.05
CA GLY A 175 -2.09 -10.68 -4.35
C GLY A 175 -2.64 -10.61 -5.78
N LEU A 176 -2.10 -11.38 -6.73
CA LEU A 176 -2.68 -11.53 -8.09
C LEU A 176 -4.12 -12.07 -8.06
N LEU A 177 -4.43 -12.93 -7.10
CA LEU A 177 -5.76 -13.55 -6.94
C LEU A 177 -6.84 -12.53 -6.58
N VAL A 178 -6.44 -11.34 -6.14
CA VAL A 178 -7.32 -10.29 -5.66
C VAL A 178 -7.77 -9.36 -6.80
N GLY A 179 -7.09 -9.38 -7.94
CA GLY A 179 -7.43 -8.54 -9.10
C GLY A 179 -8.78 -8.82 -9.74
N GLY A 180 -9.31 -10.02 -9.51
CA GLY A 180 -10.66 -10.44 -9.91
C GLY A 180 -11.78 -9.64 -9.26
N VAL A 181 -11.50 -9.07 -8.08
CA VAL A 181 -12.52 -8.64 -7.14
C VAL A 181 -12.89 -7.19 -7.40
N ARG A 182 -13.84 -6.97 -8.32
CA ARG A 182 -14.36 -5.62 -8.64
C ARG A 182 -14.93 -4.90 -7.40
N SER A 183 -15.46 -5.66 -6.44
CA SER A 183 -16.06 -5.12 -5.22
C SER A 183 -15.07 -4.41 -4.30
N LEU A 184 -13.75 -4.62 -4.43
CA LEU A 184 -12.77 -3.87 -3.63
C LEU A 184 -12.65 -2.41 -4.06
N LYS A 185 -13.02 -2.09 -5.30
CA LYS A 185 -13.01 -0.71 -5.80
C LYS A 185 -14.22 0.05 -5.29
N GLU A 186 -15.34 -0.63 -5.16
CA GLU A 186 -16.61 -0.07 -4.71
C GLU A 186 -16.53 0.22 -3.20
N GLY A 187 -16.26 1.48 -2.84
CA GLY A 187 -16.21 1.94 -1.45
C GLY A 187 -14.81 2.15 -0.87
N SER A 188 -13.75 1.97 -1.67
CA SER A 188 -12.39 2.35 -1.28
C SER A 188 -12.07 3.80 -1.68
N GLY A 189 -11.37 4.53 -0.81
CA GLY A 189 -10.92 5.88 -1.12
C GLY A 189 -9.97 5.90 -2.33
N LEU A 190 -9.89 7.03 -3.05
CA LEU A 190 -9.11 7.16 -4.30
C LEU A 190 -7.67 6.63 -4.20
N VAL A 191 -7.00 6.84 -3.07
CA VAL A 191 -5.63 6.38 -2.82
C VAL A 191 -5.58 4.85 -2.71
N THR A 192 -6.50 4.25 -1.96
CA THR A 192 -6.63 2.80 -1.83
C THR A 192 -7.02 2.17 -3.16
N ALA A 193 -7.95 2.76 -3.90
CA ALA A 193 -8.34 2.30 -5.24
C ALA A 193 -7.16 2.35 -6.22
N THR A 194 -6.35 3.42 -6.17
CA THR A 194 -5.15 3.57 -7.01
C THR A 194 -4.10 2.55 -6.63
N LEU A 195 -3.84 2.33 -5.34
CA LEU A 195 -2.91 1.30 -4.87
C LEU A 195 -3.39 -0.10 -5.24
N VAL A 196 -4.68 -0.39 -5.09
CA VAL A 196 -5.30 -1.64 -5.55
C VAL A 196 -5.17 -1.81 -7.06
N ASP A 197 -5.32 -0.74 -7.84
CA ASP A 197 -5.13 -0.77 -9.29
C ASP A 197 -3.68 -0.98 -9.72
N LEU A 198 -2.74 -0.37 -9.00
CA LEU A 198 -1.31 -0.37 -9.32
C LEU A 198 -0.61 -1.63 -8.81
N LEU A 199 -1.05 -2.19 -7.68
CA LEU A 199 -0.41 -3.31 -6.99
C LEU A 199 -1.21 -4.60 -7.07
N PHE A 200 -2.54 -4.50 -6.94
CA PHE A 200 -3.42 -5.66 -6.74
C PHE A 200 -4.31 -5.90 -7.95
N ALA A 201 -3.71 -5.86 -9.14
CA ALA A 201 -4.26 -6.58 -10.27
C ALA A 201 -5.54 -5.97 -10.91
N GLY A 202 -5.84 -4.69 -10.65
CA GLY A 202 -6.79 -3.92 -11.46
C GLY A 202 -6.39 -3.82 -12.94
N ARG A 203 -5.08 -3.89 -13.22
CA ARG A 203 -4.55 -4.06 -14.59
C ARG A 203 -4.48 -5.51 -15.05
N LEU A 204 -4.38 -6.48 -14.13
CA LEU A 204 -4.37 -7.90 -14.46
C LEU A 204 -5.64 -8.31 -15.19
N LEU A 205 -6.80 -7.93 -14.65
CA LEU A 205 -8.09 -8.26 -15.27
C LEU A 205 -8.17 -7.68 -16.68
N LYS A 206 -7.74 -6.43 -16.86
CA LYS A 206 -7.70 -5.78 -18.18
C LYS A 206 -6.78 -6.52 -19.15
N VAL A 207 -5.63 -7.01 -18.69
CA VAL A 207 -4.70 -7.79 -19.51
C VAL A 207 -5.29 -9.15 -19.87
N LEU A 208 -5.97 -9.81 -18.93
CA LEU A 208 -6.64 -11.10 -19.15
C LEU A 208 -7.81 -10.95 -20.14
N GLU A 209 -8.65 -9.94 -19.96
CA GLU A 209 -9.84 -9.63 -20.79
C GLU A 209 -9.48 -9.05 -22.18
N ASP A 210 -8.24 -8.59 -22.40
CA ASP A 210 -7.83 -8.00 -23.68
C ASP A 210 -7.79 -9.05 -24.81
N GLY A 211 -8.88 -9.15 -25.59
CA GLY A 211 -8.97 -10.07 -26.71
C GLY A 211 -8.03 -9.76 -27.88
N SER A 212 -7.39 -8.59 -27.90
CA SER A 212 -6.46 -8.20 -28.99
C SER A 212 -5.05 -8.76 -28.82
N ARG A 213 -4.70 -9.21 -27.61
CA ARG A 213 -3.37 -9.73 -27.29
C ARG A 213 -3.32 -11.25 -27.31
N ASP A 214 -2.20 -11.78 -27.77
CA ASP A 214 -1.91 -13.20 -27.67
C ASP A 214 -1.62 -13.63 -26.23
N ASN A 215 -1.79 -14.92 -25.95
CA ASN A 215 -1.60 -15.45 -24.60
C ASN A 215 -0.15 -15.27 -24.10
N MET A 216 0.85 -15.28 -25.01
CA MET A 216 2.24 -15.06 -24.65
C MET A 216 2.49 -13.62 -24.18
N GLY A 217 1.97 -12.62 -24.90
CA GLY A 217 2.08 -11.22 -24.51
C GLY A 217 1.35 -10.93 -23.20
N LYS A 218 0.18 -11.53 -22.99
CA LYS A 218 -0.52 -11.46 -21.69
C LYS A 218 0.34 -12.04 -20.57
N LEU A 219 0.85 -13.26 -20.73
CA LEU A 219 1.65 -13.93 -19.71
C LEU A 219 2.90 -13.13 -19.33
N ALA A 220 3.63 -12.58 -20.31
CA ALA A 220 4.82 -11.77 -20.06
C ALA A 220 4.51 -10.51 -19.24
N GLU A 221 3.40 -9.82 -19.54
CA GLU A 221 2.98 -8.65 -18.76
C GLU A 221 2.52 -9.04 -17.35
N ILE A 222 1.83 -10.18 -17.19
CA ILE A 222 1.43 -10.71 -15.87
C ILE A 222 2.67 -11.05 -15.02
N GLU A 223 3.67 -11.72 -15.61
CA GLU A 223 4.94 -12.02 -14.93
C GLU A 223 5.66 -10.75 -14.47
N LEU A 224 5.69 -9.73 -15.32
CA LEU A 224 6.26 -8.43 -14.97
C LEU A 224 5.52 -7.82 -13.77
N TYR A 225 4.19 -7.82 -13.77
CA TYR A 225 3.40 -7.31 -12.64
C TYR A 225 3.63 -8.10 -11.36
N ALA A 226 3.63 -9.43 -11.43
CA ALA A 226 3.87 -10.29 -10.28
C ALA A 226 5.20 -9.93 -9.60
N ARG A 227 6.26 -9.74 -10.40
CA ARG A 227 7.60 -9.38 -9.90
C ARG A 227 7.65 -7.97 -9.34
N VAL A 228 7.05 -6.99 -10.03
CA VAL A 228 6.99 -5.60 -9.56
C VAL A 228 6.21 -5.53 -8.25
N ALA A 229 5.01 -6.12 -8.20
CA ALA A 229 4.18 -6.11 -7.00
C ALA A 229 4.86 -6.82 -5.81
N ALA A 230 5.54 -7.95 -6.05
CA ALA A 230 6.34 -8.62 -5.03
C ALA A 230 7.47 -7.73 -4.48
N LEU A 231 8.10 -6.90 -5.32
CA LEU A 231 9.14 -5.94 -4.90
C LEU A 231 8.55 -4.80 -4.05
N PHE A 232 7.33 -4.35 -4.36
CA PHE A 232 6.67 -3.25 -3.66
C PHE A 232 5.94 -3.69 -2.38
N LYS A 233 5.60 -4.97 -2.22
CA LYS A 233 4.85 -5.49 -1.06
C LYS A 233 5.47 -5.10 0.30
N PRO A 234 6.79 -5.24 0.56
CA PRO A 234 7.37 -4.84 1.84
C PRO A 234 7.21 -3.34 2.15
N VAL A 235 7.31 -2.50 1.11
CA VAL A 235 7.07 -1.04 1.25
C VAL A 235 5.62 -0.80 1.63
N MET A 236 4.69 -1.50 0.99
CA MET A 236 3.26 -1.37 1.26
C MET A 236 2.86 -1.86 2.64
N ASP A 237 3.42 -2.97 3.09
CA ASP A 237 3.17 -3.50 4.43
C ASP A 237 3.70 -2.53 5.48
N LEU A 238 4.84 -1.89 5.23
CA LEU A 238 5.36 -0.84 6.09
C LEU A 238 4.44 0.38 6.10
N LEU A 239 3.98 0.83 4.93
CA LEU A 239 3.03 1.95 4.83
C LEU A 239 1.70 1.64 5.52
N GLN A 240 1.17 0.42 5.40
CA GLN A 240 -0.08 0.01 6.06
C GLN A 240 0.10 -0.10 7.57
N ARG A 241 1.17 -0.74 8.05
CA ARG A 241 1.48 -0.86 9.49
C ARG A 241 1.70 0.49 10.13
N ARG A 242 2.32 1.42 9.39
CA ARG A 242 2.59 2.77 9.86
C ARG A 242 1.57 3.80 9.39
N ALA A 243 0.46 3.42 8.76
CA ALA A 243 -0.48 4.40 8.19
C ALA A 243 -0.97 5.43 9.23
N GLN A 244 -1.17 4.99 10.47
CA GLN A 244 -1.51 5.88 11.59
C GLN A 244 -0.36 6.82 11.99
N ALA A 245 0.87 6.31 12.05
CA ALA A 245 2.06 7.12 12.34
C ALA A 245 2.49 8.02 11.16
N LEU A 246 2.14 7.62 9.94
CA LEU A 246 2.44 8.31 8.69
C LEU A 246 1.36 9.32 8.31
N GLN A 247 0.24 9.39 9.02
CA GLN A 247 -0.79 10.41 8.79
C GLN A 247 -0.21 11.85 8.75
N PRO A 248 0.67 12.28 9.69
CA PRO A 248 1.35 13.57 9.57
C PRO A 248 2.26 13.64 8.33
N LEU A 249 2.96 12.56 7.99
CA LEU A 249 3.81 12.46 6.80
C LEU A 249 3.02 12.52 5.48
N GLN A 250 1.81 11.99 5.47
CA GLN A 250 0.89 12.05 4.34
C GLN A 250 0.38 13.48 4.14
N MET A 251 0.12 14.21 5.24
CA MET A 251 -0.19 15.64 5.19
C MET A 251 0.99 16.44 4.62
N ILE A 252 2.21 16.14 5.07
CA ILE A 252 3.45 16.71 4.55
C ILE A 252 3.63 16.38 3.06
N THR A 253 3.45 15.13 2.66
CA THR A 253 3.57 14.69 1.25
C THR A 253 2.52 15.36 0.37
N MET A 254 1.29 15.54 0.86
CA MET A 254 0.23 16.31 0.17
C MET A 254 0.60 17.78 -0.04
N ILE A 255 1.29 18.40 0.92
CA ILE A 255 1.81 19.77 0.79
C ILE A 255 2.96 19.82 -0.23
N LEU A 256 3.78 18.77 -0.31
CA LEU A 256 5.01 18.73 -1.10
C LEU A 256 4.85 18.14 -2.51
N LEU A 257 3.81 17.38 -2.79
CA LEU A 257 3.57 16.76 -4.09
C LEU A 257 3.30 17.80 -5.20
N PRO A 258 2.45 18.84 -5.01
CA PRO A 258 2.22 19.84 -6.04
C PRO A 258 3.50 20.53 -6.54
N PRO A 259 4.42 20.99 -5.68
CA PRO A 259 5.63 21.64 -6.15
C PRO A 259 6.64 20.67 -6.78
N VAL A 260 6.73 19.41 -6.32
CA VAL A 260 7.55 18.38 -6.99
C VAL A 260 7.03 18.07 -8.39
N VAL A 261 5.71 17.96 -8.55
CA VAL A 261 5.08 17.76 -9.87
C VAL A 261 5.28 18.99 -10.75
N ALA A 262 5.15 20.20 -10.21
CA ALA A 262 5.41 21.44 -10.95
C ALA A 262 6.87 21.50 -11.46
N LEU A 263 7.84 21.16 -10.62
CA LEU A 263 9.25 21.07 -10.99
C LEU A 263 9.51 20.01 -12.07
N ALA A 264 8.92 18.82 -11.94
CA ALA A 264 9.03 17.77 -12.94
C ALA A 264 8.42 18.20 -14.28
N CYS A 265 7.27 18.87 -14.26
CA CYS A 265 6.62 19.44 -15.46
C CYS A 265 7.49 20.50 -16.13
N VAL A 266 8.03 21.46 -15.36
CA VAL A 266 8.95 22.50 -15.88
C VAL A 266 10.20 21.87 -16.48
N HIS A 267 10.79 20.88 -15.81
CA HIS A 267 11.96 20.16 -16.31
C HIS A 267 11.66 19.39 -17.62
N THR A 268 10.48 18.78 -17.72
CA THR A 268 10.06 18.01 -18.91
C THR A 268 9.76 18.95 -20.09
N LEU A 269 9.05 20.06 -19.84
CA LEU A 269 8.78 21.10 -20.84
C LEU A 269 10.07 21.75 -21.36
N ARG A 270 11.07 21.94 -20.49
CA ARG A 270 12.42 22.37 -20.88
C ARG A 270 13.08 21.37 -21.83
N ARG A 271 13.03 20.07 -21.52
CA ARG A 271 13.64 19.03 -22.35
C ARG A 271 13.03 18.97 -23.76
N MET A 272 11.76 19.38 -23.88
CA MET A 272 11.06 19.48 -25.16
C MET A 272 11.31 20.80 -25.90
N GLY A 273 12.11 21.72 -25.36
CA GLY A 273 12.42 23.01 -25.99
C GLY A 273 11.24 23.98 -26.04
N VAL A 274 10.18 23.73 -25.26
CA VAL A 274 8.94 24.52 -25.28
C VAL A 274 9.10 25.84 -24.51
N VAL A 275 9.99 25.88 -23.52
CA VAL A 275 10.22 27.06 -22.68
C VAL A 275 11.61 27.65 -22.99
N PRO A 276 11.70 28.82 -23.65
CA PRO A 276 12.98 29.49 -23.88
C PRO A 276 13.58 29.98 -22.56
N MET A 277 14.91 29.87 -22.50
CA MET A 277 15.82 30.03 -21.38
C MET A 277 15.75 31.42 -20.70
N LEU A 278 14.73 31.67 -19.88
CA LEU A 278 14.69 32.80 -18.94
C LEU A 278 14.61 32.23 -17.52
N TRP A 279 15.78 32.00 -16.93
CA TRP A 279 15.86 31.86 -15.47
C TRP A 279 15.73 33.26 -14.89
N ASP A 280 14.53 33.63 -14.49
CA ASP A 280 14.37 34.72 -13.55
C ASP A 280 14.95 34.24 -12.21
N SER A 281 15.77 35.08 -11.56
CA SER A 281 16.36 34.80 -10.24
C SER A 281 15.31 34.37 -9.21
N ASP A 282 14.06 34.76 -9.44
CA ASP A 282 12.89 34.42 -8.64
C ASP A 282 12.55 32.92 -8.70
N LEU A 283 12.79 32.24 -9.82
CA LEU A 283 12.52 30.80 -9.95
C LEU A 283 13.55 29.96 -9.16
N MET A 284 14.82 30.38 -9.16
CA MET A 284 15.88 29.78 -8.32
C MET A 284 15.60 30.01 -6.83
N ALA A 285 15.12 31.20 -6.47
CA ALA A 285 14.74 31.52 -5.09
C ALA A 285 13.57 30.64 -4.65
N TRP A 286 12.57 30.43 -5.51
CA TRP A 286 11.45 29.51 -5.26
C TRP A 286 11.92 28.07 -5.06
N ASP A 287 12.82 27.57 -5.93
CA ASP A 287 13.32 26.20 -5.85
C ASP A 287 14.12 25.94 -4.56
N MET A 288 14.94 26.92 -4.16
CA MET A 288 15.71 26.87 -2.91
C MET A 288 14.82 27.01 -1.66
N SER A 289 13.81 27.88 -1.70
CA SER A 289 12.81 27.97 -0.64
C SER A 289 12.03 26.67 -0.49
N LEU A 290 11.68 26.03 -1.61
CA LEU A 290 11.00 24.74 -1.59
C LEU A 290 11.88 23.63 -1.00
N ALA A 291 13.15 23.57 -1.39
CA ALA A 291 14.12 22.62 -0.85
C ALA A 291 14.32 22.80 0.67
N MET A 292 14.32 24.05 1.17
CA MET A 292 14.36 24.32 2.61
C MET A 292 13.11 23.83 3.34
N TRP A 293 11.93 24.08 2.78
CA TRP A 293 10.67 23.61 3.36
C TRP A 293 10.59 22.08 3.37
N LEU A 294 11.03 21.42 2.30
CA LEU A 294 11.16 19.97 2.18
C LEU A 294 12.07 19.39 3.27
N MET A 295 13.25 19.98 3.46
CA MET A 295 14.21 19.55 4.47
C MET A 295 13.70 19.78 5.90
N TRP A 296 13.03 20.91 6.14
CA TRP A 296 12.44 21.22 7.44
C TRP A 296 11.36 20.20 7.81
N PHE A 297 10.43 19.91 6.91
CA PHE A 297 9.39 18.91 7.16
C PHE A 297 9.94 17.48 7.28
N ALA A 298 10.91 17.10 6.44
CA ALA A 298 11.57 15.80 6.55
C ALA A 298 12.29 15.63 7.89
N SER A 299 12.94 16.67 8.41
CA SER A 299 13.61 16.62 9.71
C SER A 299 12.64 16.49 10.88
N GLY A 300 11.49 17.17 10.84
CA GLY A 300 10.43 17.04 11.85
C GLY A 300 9.74 15.68 11.83
N ALA A 301 9.59 15.07 10.65
CA ALA A 301 8.96 13.76 10.48
C ALA A 301 9.82 12.57 10.96
N VAL A 302 11.13 12.75 11.07
CA VAL A 302 12.07 11.68 11.47
C VAL A 302 12.50 11.82 12.95
N GLU A 303 11.87 12.74 13.70
CA GLU A 303 12.22 13.04 15.11
C GLU A 303 13.71 13.37 15.31
N LEU A 304 14.40 13.83 14.26
CA LEU A 304 15.76 14.32 14.36
C LEU A 304 15.69 15.64 15.12
N GLY A 305 15.93 15.59 16.43
CA GLY A 305 15.70 16.71 17.35
C GLY A 305 16.39 18.03 16.98
N PRO A 306 16.20 19.09 17.78
CA PRO A 306 16.59 20.48 17.47
C PRO A 306 18.04 20.70 16.97
N TRP A 307 18.95 19.78 17.29
CA TRP A 307 20.34 19.78 16.82
C TRP A 307 20.51 19.53 15.31
N ALA A 308 19.70 18.66 14.71
CA ALA A 308 19.75 18.42 13.26
C ALA A 308 19.27 19.65 12.48
N LEU A 309 18.26 20.36 13.01
CA LEU A 309 17.77 21.64 12.50
C LEU A 309 18.83 22.77 12.62
N SER A 310 19.60 22.78 13.71
CA SER A 310 20.68 23.76 13.90
C SER A 310 21.86 23.51 12.94
N LEU A 311 22.24 22.25 12.72
CA LEU A 311 23.28 21.91 11.74
C LEU A 311 22.82 22.14 10.30
N GLY A 312 21.58 21.76 9.97
CA GLY A 312 20.99 22.02 8.65
C GLY A 312 20.91 23.51 8.33
N SER A 313 20.46 24.35 9.27
CA SER A 313 20.41 25.80 9.08
C SER A 313 21.80 26.43 9.01
N GLY A 314 22.78 25.93 9.78
CA GLY A 314 24.18 26.35 9.70
C GLY A 314 24.82 26.05 8.34
N PHE A 315 24.62 24.84 7.80
CA PHE A 315 25.11 24.47 6.47
C PHE A 315 24.46 25.27 5.36
N LEU A 316 23.15 25.49 5.42
CA LEU A 316 22.44 26.30 4.43
C LEU A 316 22.80 27.78 4.50
N GLY A 317 23.08 28.32 5.69
CA GLY A 317 23.63 29.65 5.87
C GLY A 317 24.99 29.81 5.20
N ILE A 318 25.87 28.81 5.33
CA ILE A 318 27.18 28.78 4.65
C ILE A 318 27.01 28.68 3.13
N SER A 319 26.11 27.83 2.64
CA SER A 319 25.87 27.69 1.20
C SER A 319 25.26 28.96 0.57
N SER A 320 24.32 29.62 1.26
CA SER A 320 23.75 30.90 0.84
C SER A 320 24.80 32.03 0.86
N TRP A 321 25.69 32.03 1.86
CA TRP A 321 26.81 32.97 1.91
C TRP A 321 27.81 32.74 0.77
N LEU A 322 28.17 31.49 0.47
CA LEU A 322 29.07 31.12 -0.63
C LEU A 322 28.50 31.47 -2.01
N LEU A 323 27.18 31.30 -2.21
CA LEU A 323 26.51 31.69 -3.45
C LEU A 323 26.47 33.22 -3.61
N ASN A 324 26.13 33.95 -2.55
CA ASN A 324 26.18 35.42 -2.58
C ASN A 324 27.60 35.94 -2.80
N PHE A 325 28.60 35.32 -2.17
CA PHE A 325 30.01 35.65 -2.37
C PHE A 325 30.48 35.33 -3.80
N GLY A 326 30.04 34.21 -4.38
CA GLY A 326 30.28 33.85 -5.79
C GLY A 326 29.66 34.86 -6.76
N CYS A 327 28.40 35.25 -6.54
CA CYS A 327 27.73 36.30 -7.33
C CYS A 327 28.40 37.67 -7.18
N TRP A 328 28.87 37.99 -5.97
CA TRP A 328 29.64 39.22 -5.71
C TRP A 328 31.00 39.19 -6.42
N LEU A 329 31.70 38.05 -6.42
CA LEU A 329 32.95 37.87 -7.16
C LEU A 329 32.75 38.01 -8.67
N VAL A 330 31.71 37.39 -9.23
CA VAL A 330 31.39 37.52 -10.66
C VAL A 330 31.10 38.98 -11.05
N LYS A 331 30.43 39.73 -10.18
CA LYS A 331 30.14 41.16 -10.43
C LYS A 331 31.36 42.07 -10.30
N ASN A 332 32.34 41.74 -9.45
CA ASN A 332 33.45 42.63 -9.13
C ASN A 332 34.81 42.21 -9.72
N TRP A 333 34.92 41.01 -10.30
CA TRP A 333 36.18 40.47 -10.81
C TRP A 333 36.20 40.51 -12.35
N HIS A 334 36.95 41.45 -12.94
CA HIS A 334 37.11 41.60 -14.39
C HIS A 334 38.07 40.56 -15.01
N VAL A 335 37.74 39.27 -14.89
CA VAL A 335 38.43 38.20 -15.63
C VAL A 335 37.37 37.40 -16.37
N GLY A 336 37.64 37.10 -17.65
CA GLY A 336 36.67 36.59 -18.63
C GLY A 336 35.69 35.53 -18.11
N ASP A 337 34.41 35.74 -18.46
CA ASP A 337 33.19 35.06 -17.97
C ASP A 337 33.32 33.55 -17.75
N GLU A 338 34.09 32.87 -18.60
CA GLU A 338 34.16 31.41 -18.61
C GLU A 338 34.88 30.82 -17.40
N ALA A 339 35.93 31.48 -16.88
CA ALA A 339 36.68 30.99 -15.73
C ALA A 339 35.93 31.21 -14.41
N ALA A 340 35.24 32.34 -14.29
CA ALA A 340 34.44 32.69 -13.12
C ALA A 340 33.20 31.77 -13.00
N THR A 341 32.54 31.48 -14.14
CA THR A 341 31.38 30.58 -14.16
C THR A 341 31.78 29.16 -13.78
N LYS A 342 32.90 28.65 -14.32
CA LYS A 342 33.44 27.32 -13.96
C LYS A 342 33.77 27.23 -12.46
N ALA A 343 34.39 28.25 -11.88
CA ALA A 343 34.73 28.26 -10.45
C ALA A 343 33.47 28.23 -9.56
N VAL A 344 32.44 29.02 -9.89
CA VAL A 344 31.17 29.04 -9.14
C VAL A 344 30.43 27.71 -9.24
N THR A 345 30.34 27.11 -10.43
CA THR A 345 29.74 25.77 -10.58
C THR A 345 30.50 24.69 -9.83
N THR A 346 31.84 24.76 -9.80
CA THR A 346 32.67 23.76 -9.10
C THR A 346 32.51 23.86 -7.59
N LEU A 347 32.40 25.07 -7.04
CA LEU A 347 32.13 25.31 -5.61
C LEU A 347 30.71 24.91 -5.19
N SER A 348 29.72 25.10 -6.07
CA SER A 348 28.34 24.67 -5.83
C SER A 348 28.21 23.14 -5.80
N LEU A 349 28.84 22.45 -6.75
CA LEU A 349 28.83 20.99 -6.82
C LEU A 349 29.58 20.33 -5.65
N SER A 350 30.72 20.89 -5.23
CA SER A 350 31.48 20.35 -4.10
C SER A 350 30.75 20.54 -2.77
N SER A 351 30.07 21.67 -2.58
CA SER A 351 29.20 21.90 -1.41
C SER A 351 28.02 20.92 -1.37
N TYR A 352 27.36 20.68 -2.51
CA TYR A 352 26.23 19.75 -2.59
C TYR A 352 26.64 18.30 -2.30
N LEU A 353 27.74 17.83 -2.89
CA LEU A 353 28.26 16.47 -2.65
C LEU A 353 28.69 16.27 -1.19
N PHE A 354 29.27 17.30 -0.55
CA PHE A 354 29.66 17.23 0.85
C PHE A 354 28.44 17.13 1.78
N SER A 355 27.37 17.88 1.52
CA SER A 355 26.11 17.83 2.30
C SER A 355 25.40 16.47 2.18
N VAL A 356 25.37 15.88 0.99
CA VAL A 356 24.79 14.53 0.78
C VAL A 356 25.59 13.46 1.53
N THR A 357 26.93 13.56 1.51
CA THR A 357 27.80 12.59 2.17
C THR A 357 27.70 12.68 3.70
N ALA A 358 27.61 13.90 4.25
CA ALA A 358 27.39 14.11 5.68
C ALA A 358 26.02 13.60 6.14
N TRP A 359 24.98 13.73 5.32
CA TRP A 359 23.63 13.22 5.61
C TRP A 359 23.59 11.68 5.66
N VAL A 360 24.25 11.02 4.70
CA VAL A 360 24.34 9.54 4.66
C VAL A 360 25.11 9.00 5.88
N MET A 361 26.20 9.65 6.28
CA MET A 361 26.99 9.18 7.43
C MET A 361 26.32 9.46 8.79
N GLY A 362 25.58 10.57 8.93
CA GLY A 362 24.85 10.87 10.16
C GLY A 362 23.66 9.93 10.43
N GLY A 363 23.02 9.42 9.38
CA GLY A 363 21.91 8.46 9.51
C GLY A 363 22.34 7.04 9.93
N MET A 364 23.63 6.70 9.83
CA MET A 364 24.13 5.37 10.19
C MET A 364 24.53 5.22 11.67
N THR A 365 24.72 6.32 12.40
CA THR A 365 25.27 6.28 13.77
C THR A 365 24.23 6.31 14.89
N THR A 366 22.94 6.48 14.58
CA THR A 366 21.87 6.64 15.59
C THR A 366 20.84 5.51 15.55
N VAL A 367 21.31 4.26 15.56
CA VAL A 367 20.48 3.09 15.85
C VAL A 367 20.92 2.54 17.20
N GLU A 368 20.39 3.11 18.28
CA GLU A 368 20.37 2.40 19.56
C GLU A 368 19.24 1.36 19.52
N PRO A 369 19.49 0.11 19.96
CA PRO A 369 18.43 -0.86 20.12
C PRO A 369 17.58 -0.48 21.34
N ALA A 370 16.30 -0.16 21.12
CA ALA A 370 15.34 0.00 22.20
C ALA A 370 15.14 -1.36 22.90
N GLN A 371 15.38 -1.38 24.22
CA GLN A 371 15.09 -2.48 25.14
C GLN A 371 13.60 -2.53 25.51
#